data_AF-X1U3A8-F1
#
_entry.id   AF-X1U3A8-F1
#
_cell.length_a   1.000
_cell.length_b   1.000
_cell.length_c   1.000
_cell.angle_alpha   90.00
_cell.angle_beta   90.00
_cell.angle_gamma   90.00
#
_symmetry.space_group_name_H-M   'P 1'
#
loop_
_entity.id
_entity.type
_entity.pdbx_description
1 polymer ?
#
loop_
_entity_poly.entity_id
_entity_poly.type
_entity_poly.pdbx_seq_one_letter_code
_entity_poly.pdbx_strand_id
1 'polypeptide(L)'
;MPGKYYSDELDITYNLDVENNNLILKLRETSNTLIAYSIDNFGWGRRKLEFIKNREKKTTGFVLQEGIVKNMRFEKISERYNGEGKKQDLTPTKRRNR
;
A
#
# COMPACT_ATOMS: atom_id res chain seq x y z
N MET A 1 7.32 -4.91 4.22
CA MET A 1 8.20 -4.11 5.09
C MET A 1 7.39 -3.13 5.94
N PRO A 2 7.87 -2.69 7.11
CA PRO A 2 7.19 -1.69 7.94
C PRO A 2 6.83 -0.43 7.16
N GLY A 3 5.78 0.24 7.63
CA GLY A 3 5.25 1.46 7.04
C GLY A 3 3.73 1.49 7.01
N LYS A 4 3.18 2.60 6.50
CA LYS A 4 1.75 2.79 6.33
C LYS A 4 1.32 2.42 4.91
N TYR A 5 0.16 1.82 4.79
CA TYR A 5 -0.36 1.32 3.53
C TYR A 5 -1.85 1.66 3.40
N TYR A 6 -2.21 2.36 2.33
CA TYR A 6 -3.57 2.82 2.08
C TYR A 6 -4.24 2.01 0.97
N SER A 7 -5.55 1.80 1.10
CA SER A 7 -6.37 1.24 0.03
C SER A 7 -7.43 2.26 -0.39
N ASP A 8 -7.36 2.72 -1.65
CA ASP A 8 -8.40 3.58 -2.25
C ASP A 8 -9.78 2.89 -2.26
N GLU A 9 -9.79 1.55 -2.40
CA GLU A 9 -11.02 0.75 -2.48
C GLU A 9 -11.78 0.70 -1.15
N LEU A 10 -11.05 0.63 -0.04
CA LEU A 10 -11.63 0.43 1.30
C LEU A 10 -11.66 1.71 2.14
N ASP A 11 -10.94 2.75 1.70
CA ASP A 11 -10.68 3.98 2.45
C ASP A 11 -10.13 3.72 3.86
N ILE A 12 -9.15 2.81 3.95
CA ILE A 12 -8.48 2.48 5.22
C ILE A 12 -6.96 2.48 5.07
N THR A 13 -6.28 2.81 6.17
CA THR A 13 -4.82 2.72 6.29
C THR A 13 -4.44 1.63 7.29
N TYR A 14 -3.61 0.68 6.84
CA TYR A 14 -2.93 -0.28 7.70
C TYR A 14 -1.52 0.22 8.05
N ASN A 15 -1.13 0.04 9.32
CA ASN A 15 0.24 0.27 9.77
C ASN A 15 0.92 -1.08 10.00
N LEU A 16 2.00 -1.34 9.27
CA LEU A 16 2.85 -2.50 9.49
C LEU A 16 4.07 -2.11 10.31
N ASP A 17 4.35 -2.89 11.35
CA ASP A 17 5.42 -2.66 12.32
C ASP A 17 6.18 -3.97 12.60
N VAL A 18 7.34 -3.89 13.22
CA VAL A 18 8.09 -5.07 13.68
C VAL A 18 8.26 -5.00 15.19
N GLU A 19 7.68 -5.98 15.88
CA GLU A 19 7.76 -6.11 17.34
C GLU A 19 8.23 -7.53 17.69
N ASN A 20 9.28 -7.65 18.51
CA ASN A 20 9.82 -8.94 18.94
C ASN A 20 10.09 -9.91 17.77
N ASN A 21 10.69 -9.40 16.69
CA ASN A 21 10.95 -10.11 15.43
C ASN A 21 9.72 -10.61 14.67
N ASN A 22 8.51 -10.19 15.06
CA ASN A 22 7.28 -10.49 14.37
C ASN A 22 6.76 -9.28 13.59
N LEU A 23 6.19 -9.53 12.42
CA LEU A 23 5.50 -8.50 11.65
C LEU A 23 4.10 -8.30 12.24
N ILE A 24 3.79 -7.08 12.68
CA ILE A 24 2.53 -6.71 13.30
C ILE A 24 1.75 -5.82 12.33
N LEU A 25 0.48 -6.14 12.09
CA LEU A 25 -0.46 -5.29 11.36
C LEU A 25 -1.40 -4.62 12.34
N LYS A 26 -1.43 -3.28 12.33
CA LYS A 26 -2.27 -2.44 13.18
C LYS A 26 -3.33 -1.73 12.33
N LEU A 27 -4.57 -1.75 12.83
CA LEU A 27 -5.71 -0.99 12.31
C LEU A 27 -6.51 -0.46 13.50
N ARG A 28 -6.54 0.88 13.66
CA ARG A 28 -7.18 1.52 14.83
C ARG A 28 -6.64 0.87 16.12
N GLU A 29 -7.53 0.44 17.01
CA GLU A 29 -7.21 -0.23 18.29
C GLU A 29 -6.91 -1.74 18.15
N THR A 30 -6.89 -2.28 16.94
CA THR A 30 -6.65 -3.71 16.70
C THR A 30 -5.26 -3.95 16.14
N SER A 31 -4.60 -5.00 16.64
CA SER A 31 -3.32 -5.48 16.12
C SER A 31 -3.39 -6.98 15.86
N ASN A 32 -2.69 -7.44 14.82
CA ASN A 32 -2.57 -8.85 14.47
C ASN A 32 -1.11 -9.18 14.19
N THR A 33 -0.60 -10.20 14.87
CA THR A 33 0.69 -10.79 14.53
C THR A 33 0.55 -11.60 13.25
N LEU A 34 1.41 -11.32 12.27
CA LEU A 34 1.41 -11.98 10.99
C LEU A 34 2.32 -13.20 10.99
N ILE A 35 1.81 -14.32 10.50
CA ILE A 35 2.55 -15.58 10.33
C ILE A 35 3.13 -15.58 8.91
N ALA A 36 4.45 -15.80 8.79
CA ALA A 36 5.10 -15.95 7.49
C ALA A 36 4.83 -17.36 6.92
N TYR A 37 4.38 -17.44 5.67
CA TYR A 37 4.24 -18.70 4.93
C TYR A 37 5.41 -18.93 3.98
N SER A 38 5.93 -17.85 3.39
CA SER A 38 7.12 -17.84 2.55
C SER A 38 7.67 -16.42 2.47
N ILE A 39 8.74 -16.22 1.69
CA ILE A 39 9.22 -14.87 1.35
C ILE A 39 8.04 -14.04 0.83
N ASP A 40 7.91 -12.83 1.38
CA ASP A 40 6.90 -11.82 1.03
C ASP A 40 5.43 -12.22 1.25
N ASN A 41 5.15 -13.41 1.79
CA ASN A 41 3.81 -13.94 1.99
C ASN A 41 3.53 -14.20 3.46
N PHE A 42 2.48 -13.56 3.96
CA PHE A 42 2.08 -13.57 5.36
C PHE A 42 0.59 -13.85 5.50
N GLY A 43 0.13 -14.16 6.70
CA GLY A 43 -1.29 -14.30 6.97
C GLY A 43 -1.65 -14.28 8.44
N TRP A 44 -2.94 -14.19 8.71
CA TRP A 44 -3.54 -14.29 10.03
C TRP A 44 -4.99 -14.76 9.89
N GLY A 45 -5.38 -15.77 10.68
CA GLY A 45 -6.67 -16.43 10.54
C GLY A 45 -6.91 -16.90 9.10
N ARG A 46 -7.96 -16.41 8.45
CA ARG A 46 -8.33 -16.74 7.05
C ARG A 46 -7.77 -15.76 6.02
N ARG A 47 -6.92 -14.82 6.44
CA ARG A 47 -6.40 -13.75 5.60
C ARG A 47 -4.99 -14.06 5.10
N LYS A 48 -4.73 -13.71 3.84
CA LYS A 48 -3.42 -13.82 3.20
C LYS A 48 -2.98 -12.46 2.67
N LEU A 49 -1.74 -12.10 2.96
CA LEU A 49 -1.10 -10.86 2.56
C LEU A 49 0.14 -11.19 1.72
N GLU A 50 0.22 -10.64 0.52
CA GLU A 50 1.36 -10.80 -0.39
C GLU A 50 1.97 -9.43 -0.69
N PHE A 51 3.23 -9.22 -0.33
CA PHE A 51 3.91 -7.96 -0.62
C PHE A 51 4.24 -7.82 -2.11
N ILE A 52 3.93 -6.65 -2.65
CA ILE A 52 4.30 -6.25 -4.00
C ILE A 52 5.63 -5.50 -3.94
N LYS A 53 6.58 -5.91 -4.79
CA LYS A 53 7.89 -5.25 -4.94
C LYS A 53 8.04 -4.64 -6.33
N ASN A 54 8.75 -3.52 -6.40
CA ASN A 54 9.17 -2.94 -7.68
C ASN A 54 10.43 -3.65 -8.22
N ARG A 55 10.93 -3.18 -9.37
CA ARG A 55 12.14 -3.70 -10.03
C ARG A 55 13.41 -3.60 -9.17
N GLU A 56 13.44 -2.67 -8.21
CA GLU A 56 14.54 -2.49 -7.24
C GLU A 56 14.37 -3.38 -5.99
N LYS A 57 13.44 -4.33 -5.99
CA LYS A 57 13.08 -5.19 -4.85
C LYS A 57 12.55 -4.42 -3.62
N LYS A 58 12.15 -3.16 -3.79
CA LYS A 58 11.52 -2.36 -2.73
C LYS A 58 10.03 -2.67 -2.65
N THR A 59 9.52 -2.89 -1.44
CA THR A 59 8.07 -3.05 -1.21
C THR A 59 7.34 -1.75 -1.53
N THR A 60 6.41 -1.80 -2.50
CA THR A 60 5.55 -0.68 -2.90
C THR A 60 4.11 -0.83 -2.45
N GLY A 61 3.73 -2.02 -1.95
CA GLY A 61 2.37 -2.30 -1.54
C GLY A 61 2.18 -3.75 -1.11
N PHE A 62 0.93 -4.17 -0.95
CA PHE A 62 0.56 -5.57 -0.82
C PHE A 62 -0.86 -5.83 -1.35
N VAL A 63 -1.15 -7.10 -1.59
CA VAL A 63 -2.49 -7.61 -1.85
C VAL A 63 -3.00 -8.35 -0.62
N LEU A 64 -4.24 -8.09 -0.23
CA LEU A 64 -4.94 -8.80 0.83
C LEU A 64 -6.04 -9.68 0.23
N GLN A 65 -6.12 -10.91 0.72
CA GLN A 65 -7.20 -11.84 0.44
C GLN A 65 -7.88 -12.23 1.75
N GLU A 66 -9.20 -12.19 1.78
CA GLU A 66 -10.03 -12.59 2.91
C GLU A 66 -11.17 -13.49 2.42
N GLY A 67 -10.95 -14.82 2.47
CA GLY A 67 -11.93 -15.79 2.01
C GLY A 67 -12.29 -15.61 0.53
N ILE A 68 -13.53 -15.19 0.26
CA ILE A 68 -14.03 -14.95 -1.10
C ILE A 68 -13.63 -13.58 -1.65
N VAL A 69 -13.31 -12.61 -0.78
CA VAL A 69 -12.84 -11.29 -1.18
C VAL A 69 -11.35 -11.40 -1.48
N LYS A 70 -10.96 -11.09 -2.72
CA LYS A 70 -9.59 -11.22 -3.20
C LYS A 70 -9.15 -9.92 -3.83
N ASN A 71 -7.83 -9.76 -3.96
CA ASN A 71 -7.20 -8.67 -4.70
C ASN A 71 -7.42 -7.28 -4.09
N MET A 72 -7.73 -7.18 -2.78
CA MET A 72 -7.78 -5.90 -2.09
C MET A 72 -6.37 -5.31 -2.08
N ARG A 73 -6.20 -4.17 -2.76
CA ARG A 73 -4.88 -3.59 -2.99
C ARG A 73 -4.58 -2.49 -2.00
N PHE A 74 -3.35 -2.53 -1.48
CA PHE A 74 -2.82 -1.54 -0.57
C PHE A 74 -1.51 -0.98 -1.11
N GLU A 75 -1.41 0.33 -1.19
CA GLU A 75 -0.23 1.05 -1.66
C GLU A 75 0.54 1.62 -0.49
N LYS A 76 1.87 1.50 -0.53
CA LYS A 76 2.73 2.04 0.53
C LYS A 76 2.69 3.56 0.45
N ILE A 77 2.29 4.20 1.55
CA ILE A 77 2.39 5.65 1.69
C ILE A 77 3.88 5.96 1.85
N SER A 78 4.48 6.56 0.83
CA SER A 78 5.84 7.08 0.94
C SER A 78 5.80 8.41 1.70
N GLU A 79 6.79 8.68 2.55
CA GLU A 79 6.92 9.98 3.24
C GLU A 79 7.25 11.15 2.28
N ARG A 80 7.28 10.90 0.96
CA ARG A 80 7.48 11.93 -0.05
C ARG A 80 6.20 12.19 -0.82
N TYR A 81 5.21 12.77 -0.15
CA TYR A 81 4.19 13.61 -0.77
C TYR A 81 3.84 14.78 0.17
N ASN A 82 4.77 15.74 0.26
CA ASN A 82 4.41 17.15 0.35
C ASN A 82 4.56 17.70 -1.08
N GLY A 83 3.47 18.10 -1.72
CA GLY A 83 3.55 18.73 -3.03
C GLY A 83 2.27 18.68 -3.84
N GLU A 84 1.56 19.79 -3.81
CA GLU A 84 0.82 20.34 -4.95
C GLU A 84 1.50 19.95 -6.27
N GLY A 85 0.74 19.38 -7.22
CA GLY A 85 1.39 18.90 -8.45
C GLY A 85 0.48 18.25 -9.46
N LYS A 86 -0.70 18.82 -9.74
CA LYS A 86 -1.37 18.67 -11.05
C LYS A 86 -2.13 19.94 -11.42
N LYS A 87 -1.43 20.91 -12.01
CA LYS A 87 -1.99 21.70 -13.10
C LYS A 87 -1.16 21.38 -14.34
N GLN A 88 -1.80 20.68 -15.25
CA GLN A 88 -1.23 20.25 -16.52
C GLN A 88 -0.94 21.49 -17.36
N ASP A 89 0.25 21.52 -17.94
CA ASP A 89 0.57 22.34 -19.10
C ASP A 89 -0.46 22.07 -20.21
N LEU A 90 -1.36 23.03 -20.40
CA LEU A 90 -2.07 23.20 -21.66
C LEU A 90 -1.69 24.59 -22.16
N THR A 91 -0.59 24.66 -22.89
CA THR A 91 -0.43 25.72 -23.89
C THR A 91 -1.07 25.21 -25.19
N PRO A 92 -2.07 25.90 -25.74
CA PRO A 92 -2.32 25.87 -27.16
C PRO A 92 -1.65 27.09 -27.78
N THR A 93 -0.60 26.80 -28.52
CA THR A 93 0.00 27.61 -29.57
C THR A 93 -1.03 28.42 -30.38
N LYS A 94 -0.83 29.75 -30.40
CA LYS A 94 -1.01 30.69 -31.53
C LYS A 94 -2.27 30.53 -32.40
N ARG A 95 -3.21 31.48 -32.28
CA ARG A 95 -3.97 31.99 -33.44
C ARG A 95 -3.89 33.50 -33.51
N ARG A 96 -3.05 33.96 -34.43
CA ARG A 96 -3.13 35.27 -35.08
C ARG A 96 -4.33 35.17 -36.03
N ASN A 97 -5.26 36.13 -36.01
CA ASN A 97 -5.96 36.57 -37.22
C ASN A 97 -6.62 37.93 -37.00
N ARG A 98 -6.30 38.81 -37.95
CA ARG A 98 -6.85 40.10 -38.37
C ARG A 98 -7.85 40.81 -37.48
#